data_AF-A0AAU3G0S6-F1
#
_entry.id   AF-A0AAU3G0S6-F1
#
_cell.length_a   1.000
_cell.length_b   1.000
_cell.length_c   1.000
_cell.angle_alpha   90.00
_cell.angle_beta   90.00
_cell.angle_gamma   90.00
#
_symmetry.space_group_name_H-M   'P 1'
#
loop_
_entity.id
_entity.type
_entity.pdbx_description
1 polymer ?
#
loop_
_entity_poly.entity_id
_entity_poly.type
_entity_poly.pdbx_seq_one_letter_code
_entity_poly.pdbx_strand_id
1 'polypeptide(L)'
;MDDLPRLARRRARRGGCRELAYSSSKAALNMIIVRYAQALPEIKFNIVTPGEVANRKFAATDMNNHTGQLTVTEGTDPIVKLAMIDADGPTGIFIDRLGPVAW
;
A
#
# COMPACT_ATOMS: atom_id res chain seq x y z
N MET A 1 20.91 -22.99 -28.22
CA MET A 1 19.87 -22.00 -27.84
C MET A 1 18.70 -22.80 -27.33
N ASP A 2 18.26 -22.50 -26.10
CA ASP A 2 16.96 -22.91 -25.52
C ASP A 2 16.85 -24.32 -24.87
N ASP A 3 17.20 -24.42 -23.57
CA ASP A 3 16.43 -25.26 -22.64
C ASP A 3 16.62 -24.75 -21.19
N LEU A 4 15.91 -23.68 -20.83
CA LEU A 4 15.71 -23.35 -19.41
C LEU A 4 14.63 -24.29 -18.85
N PRO A 5 14.88 -24.99 -17.71
CA PRO A 5 14.04 -26.08 -17.25
C PRO A 5 12.60 -25.62 -17.01
N ARG A 6 11.63 -26.40 -17.50
CA ARG A 6 10.17 -26.15 -17.51
C ARG A 6 9.58 -25.69 -16.16
N LEU A 7 10.25 -25.99 -15.04
CA LEU A 7 9.92 -25.53 -13.70
C LEU A 7 10.07 -24.01 -13.50
N ALA A 8 11.09 -23.39 -14.11
CA ALA A 8 11.34 -21.95 -14.04
C ALA A 8 10.23 -21.15 -14.75
N ARG A 9 9.77 -21.63 -15.92
CA ARG A 9 8.68 -21.00 -16.70
C ARG A 9 7.32 -21.07 -15.97
N ARG A 10 7.05 -22.12 -15.18
CA ARG A 10 5.83 -22.23 -14.34
C ARG A 10 5.83 -21.28 -13.13
N ARG A 11 7.00 -21.00 -12.54
CA ARG A 11 7.15 -20.09 -11.40
C ARG A 11 6.94 -18.63 -11.81
N ALA A 12 7.45 -18.23 -12.98
CA ALA A 12 7.25 -16.90 -13.56
C ALA A 12 5.77 -16.58 -13.87
N ARG A 13 5.00 -17.55 -14.42
CA ARG A 13 3.55 -17.38 -14.68
C ARG A 13 2.70 -17.23 -13.40
N ARG A 14 3.16 -17.76 -12.26
CA ARG A 14 2.46 -17.63 -10.96
C ARG A 14 2.71 -16.28 -10.27
N GLY A 15 3.87 -15.66 -10.50
CA GLY A 15 4.21 -14.35 -9.92
C GLY A 15 3.30 -13.22 -10.43
N GLY A 16 3.09 -13.15 -11.75
CA GLY A 16 2.26 -12.11 -12.36
C GLY A 16 0.78 -12.17 -11.92
N CYS A 17 0.22 -13.36 -11.73
CA CYS A 17 -1.16 -13.50 -11.26
C CYS A 17 -1.34 -13.06 -9.79
N ARG A 18 -0.31 -13.23 -8.95
CA ARG A 18 -0.32 -12.75 -7.56
C ARG A 18 -0.22 -11.24 -7.48
N GLU A 19 0.64 -10.63 -8.28
CA GLU A 19 0.75 -9.17 -8.33
C GLU A 19 -0.57 -8.54 -8.81
N LEU A 20 -1.17 -9.09 -9.87
CA LEU A 20 -2.48 -8.63 -10.34
C LEU A 20 -3.58 -8.74 -9.27
N ALA A 21 -3.60 -9.84 -8.50
CA ALA A 21 -4.54 -10.00 -7.40
C ALA A 21 -4.28 -8.97 -6.28
N TYR A 22 -3.02 -8.72 -5.94
CA TYR A 22 -2.65 -7.72 -4.96
C TYR A 22 -3.06 -6.31 -5.41
N SER A 23 -2.62 -5.86 -6.60
CA SER A 23 -2.91 -4.51 -7.10
C SER A 23 -4.41 -4.28 -7.27
N SER A 24 -5.16 -5.25 -7.81
CA SER A 24 -6.63 -5.12 -7.94
C SER A 24 -7.33 -5.07 -6.59
N SER A 25 -6.90 -5.86 -5.60
CA SER A 25 -7.46 -5.80 -4.24
C SER A 25 -7.20 -4.44 -3.57
N LYS A 26 -6.02 -3.85 -3.78
CA LYS A 26 -5.67 -2.54 -3.21
C LYS A 26 -6.38 -1.40 -3.93
N ALA A 27 -6.57 -1.48 -5.25
CA ALA A 27 -7.42 -0.54 -5.99
C ALA A 27 -8.87 -0.59 -5.50
N ALA A 28 -9.43 -1.79 -5.27
CA ALA A 28 -10.76 -1.95 -4.70
C ALA A 28 -10.86 -1.37 -3.28
N LEU A 29 -9.86 -1.62 -2.42
CA LEU A 29 -9.79 -1.04 -1.07
C LEU A 29 -9.80 0.50 -1.10
N ASN A 30 -9.00 1.10 -2.00
CA ASN A 30 -8.95 2.55 -2.16
C ASN A 30 -10.35 3.12 -2.47
N MET A 31 -11.08 2.49 -3.40
CA MET A 31 -12.44 2.91 -3.74
C MET A 31 -13.43 2.74 -2.58
N ILE A 32 -13.35 1.65 -1.83
CA ILE A 32 -14.22 1.42 -0.66
C ILE A 32 -14.05 2.53 0.36
N ILE A 33 -12.81 2.93 0.65
CA ILE A 33 -12.51 3.99 1.61
C ILE A 33 -13.09 5.35 1.18
N VAL A 34 -13.00 5.71 -0.11
CA VAL A 34 -13.65 6.93 -0.62
C VAL A 34 -15.17 6.89 -0.42
N ARG A 35 -15.81 5.73 -0.64
CA ARG A 35 -17.25 5.57 -0.42
C ARG A 35 -17.64 5.65 1.05
N TYR A 36 -16.84 5.11 1.95
CA TYR A 36 -17.08 5.23 3.39
C TYR A 36 -16.88 6.66 3.91
N ALA A 37 -15.86 7.36 3.44
CA ALA A 37 -15.67 8.78 3.74
C ALA A 37 -16.88 9.63 3.35
N GLN A 38 -17.53 9.32 2.22
CA GLN A 38 -18.74 10.00 1.75
C GLN A 38 -19.99 9.61 2.55
N ALA A 39 -20.14 8.33 2.90
CA ALA A 39 -21.34 7.80 3.53
C ALA A 39 -21.42 8.12 5.04
N LEU A 40 -20.27 8.28 5.71
CA LEU A 40 -20.16 8.40 7.16
C LEU A 40 -19.24 9.58 7.54
N PRO A 41 -19.71 10.83 7.38
CA PRO A 41 -18.86 12.03 7.51
C PRO A 41 -18.30 12.27 8.92
N GLU A 42 -18.91 11.68 9.95
CA GLU A 42 -18.46 11.76 11.35
C GLU A 42 -17.25 10.83 11.62
N ILE A 43 -16.97 9.87 10.75
CA ILE A 43 -15.84 8.94 10.88
C ILE A 43 -14.79 9.28 9.82
N LYS A 44 -13.51 9.23 10.19
CA LYS A 44 -12.41 9.53 9.27
C LYS A 44 -11.90 8.25 8.59
N PHE A 45 -12.06 8.19 7.27
CA PHE A 45 -11.58 7.09 6.45
C PHE A 45 -10.51 7.60 5.50
N ASN A 46 -9.29 7.08 5.61
CA ASN A 46 -8.16 7.50 4.79
C ASN A 46 -7.33 6.29 4.35
N ILE A 47 -6.61 6.43 3.23
CA ILE A 47 -5.63 5.46 2.78
C ILE A 47 -4.24 5.94 3.20
N VAL A 48 -3.43 5.00 3.69
CA VAL A 48 -2.02 5.21 3.98
C VAL A 48 -1.20 4.04 3.47
N THR A 49 -0.02 4.32 2.91
CA THR A 49 0.95 3.30 2.49
C THR A 49 2.23 3.35 3.34
N PRO A 50 2.79 2.20 3.77
CA PRO A 50 3.99 2.15 4.60
C PRO A 50 5.27 2.34 3.76
N GLY A 51 5.48 3.56 3.26
CA GLY A 51 6.59 3.86 2.38
C GLY A 51 6.62 5.30 1.86
N GLU A 52 7.40 5.49 0.80
CA GLU A 52 7.57 6.73 0.05
C GLU A 52 7.32 6.40 -1.43
N VAL A 53 6.17 6.81 -1.96
CA VAL A 53 5.74 6.53 -3.34
C VAL A 53 6.70 7.20 -4.33
N ALA A 54 7.04 8.47 -4.10
CA ALA A 54 7.94 9.24 -4.96
C ALA A 54 9.35 8.62 -5.06
N ASN A 55 9.87 8.12 -3.93
CA ASN A 55 11.22 7.57 -3.84
C ASN A 55 11.27 6.05 -4.05
N ARG A 56 10.10 5.40 -4.24
CA ARG A 56 9.94 3.94 -4.32
C ARG A 56 10.59 3.19 -3.16
N LYS A 57 10.47 3.75 -1.96
CA LYS A 57 10.92 3.11 -0.72
C LYS A 57 9.76 2.52 0.05
N PHE A 58 9.99 1.40 0.70
CA PHE A 58 9.00 0.71 1.51
C PHE A 58 9.65 0.06 2.72
N ALA A 59 8.86 -0.22 3.75
CA ALA A 59 9.34 -0.89 4.95
C ALA A 59 9.83 -2.31 4.66
N ALA A 60 10.99 -2.70 5.21
CA ALA A 60 11.48 -4.07 5.16
C ALA A 60 10.61 -4.97 6.05
N THR A 61 9.94 -5.96 5.44
CA THR A 61 9.02 -6.87 6.15
C THR A 61 9.10 -8.28 5.56
N ASP A 62 8.58 -9.27 6.26
CA ASP A 62 8.48 -10.64 5.78
C ASP A 62 7.74 -10.73 4.42
N MET A 63 6.71 -9.90 4.22
CA MET A 63 5.93 -9.84 2.96
C MET A 63 6.80 -9.56 1.73
N ASN A 64 7.89 -8.80 1.91
CA ASN A 64 8.82 -8.43 0.86
C ASN A 64 10.22 -9.03 1.05
N ASN A 65 10.35 -10.11 1.85
CA ASN A 65 11.63 -10.75 2.17
C ASN A 65 12.69 -9.76 2.68
N HIS A 66 12.28 -8.76 3.45
CA HIS A 66 13.14 -7.71 4.00
C HIS A 66 13.95 -6.93 2.95
N THR A 67 13.42 -6.77 1.73
CA THR A 67 14.09 -6.02 0.64
C THR A 67 13.85 -4.51 0.69
N GLY A 68 13.00 -4.04 1.60
CA GLY A 68 12.71 -2.62 1.79
C GLY A 68 13.88 -1.82 2.37
N GLN A 69 13.89 -0.51 2.15
CA GLN A 69 14.93 0.41 2.61
C GLN A 69 14.56 1.16 3.88
N LEU A 70 13.28 1.11 4.27
CA LEU A 70 12.80 1.74 5.50
C LEU A 70 12.70 0.70 6.61
N THR A 71 12.90 1.14 7.85
CA THR A 71 12.56 0.37 9.03
C THR A 71 11.04 0.23 9.18
N VAL A 72 10.59 -0.71 10.02
CA VAL A 72 9.17 -0.85 10.37
C VAL A 72 8.64 0.46 10.98
N THR A 73 9.39 1.05 11.91
CA THR A 73 9.02 2.32 12.55
C THR A 73 8.80 3.42 11.51
N GLU A 74 9.76 3.61 10.61
CA GLU A 74 9.63 4.63 9.55
C GLU A 74 8.43 4.38 8.62
N GLY A 75 8.15 3.11 8.29
CA GLY A 75 6.96 2.76 7.51
C GLY A 75 5.65 3.02 8.23
N THR A 76 5.64 2.98 9.56
CA THR A 76 4.42 3.14 10.38
C THR A 76 4.13 4.56 10.84
N ASP A 77 5.10 5.47 10.82
CA ASP A 77 4.92 6.87 11.23
C ASP A 77 3.65 7.54 10.66
N PRO A 78 3.38 7.51 9.34
CA PRO A 78 2.17 8.13 8.80
C PRO A 78 0.89 7.40 9.22
N ILE A 79 0.95 6.09 9.48
CA ILE A 79 -0.19 5.27 9.91
C ILE A 79 -0.60 5.65 11.33
N VAL A 80 0.38 5.69 12.25
CA VAL A 80 0.15 6.04 13.65
C VAL A 80 -0.33 7.48 13.76
N LYS A 81 0.28 8.41 13.00
CA LYS A 81 -0.17 9.81 12.94
C LYS A 81 -1.62 9.92 12.48
N LEU A 82 -2.01 9.20 11.43
CA LEU A 82 -3.36 9.28 10.87
C LEU A 82 -4.42 8.62 11.78
N ALA A 83 -4.03 7.61 12.57
CA ALA A 83 -4.91 6.98 13.55
C ALA A 83 -5.20 7.87 14.77
N MET A 84 -4.39 8.92 15.00
CA MET A 84 -4.50 9.84 16.13
C MET A 84 -4.99 11.24 15.74
N ILE A 85 -5.53 11.41 14.53
CA ILE A 85 -6.08 12.71 14.11
C ILE A 85 -7.35 13.05 14.90
N ASP A 86 -7.56 14.35 15.12
CA ASP A 86 -8.77 14.86 15.73
C ASP A 86 -10.01 14.72 14.82
N ALA A 87 -11.19 15.01 15.38
CA ALA A 87 -12.46 14.99 14.66
C ALA A 87 -12.52 15.98 13.48
N ASP A 88 -11.69 17.03 13.47
CA ASP A 88 -11.55 17.97 12.36
C ASP A 88 -10.49 17.54 11.33
N GLY A 89 -9.91 16.36 11.53
CA GLY A 89 -8.91 15.77 10.64
C GLY A 89 -9.46 15.39 9.26
N PRO A 90 -8.56 15.11 8.30
CA PRO A 90 -8.94 14.80 6.93
C PRO A 90 -9.71 13.48 6.83
N THR A 91 -10.52 13.37 5.77
CA THR A 91 -11.18 12.13 5.35
C THR A 91 -11.12 12.03 3.83
N GLY A 92 -11.05 10.82 3.28
CA GLY A 92 -11.01 10.55 1.84
C GLY A 92 -9.67 10.86 1.16
N ILE A 93 -8.57 10.97 1.90
CA ILE A 93 -7.24 11.24 1.34
C ILE A 93 -6.37 9.99 1.21
N PHE A 94 -5.33 10.06 0.39
CA PHE A 94 -4.23 9.09 0.33
C PHE A 94 -2.93 9.77 0.75
N ILE A 95 -2.23 9.19 1.72
CA ILE A 95 -0.92 9.68 2.19
C ILE A 95 0.14 8.58 2.22
N ASP A 96 1.39 8.99 2.15
CA ASP A 96 2.57 8.19 2.47
C ASP A 96 3.42 8.90 3.53
N ARG A 97 4.68 8.47 3.71
CA ARG A 97 5.61 9.08 4.67
C ARG A 97 6.00 10.52 4.32
N LEU A 98 5.96 10.90 3.05
CA LEU A 98 6.32 12.24 2.56
C LEU A 98 5.13 13.19 2.51
N GLY A 99 3.90 12.67 2.50
CA GLY A 99 2.68 13.46 2.57
C GLY A 99 1.58 12.95 1.65
N PRO A 100 0.70 13.85 1.15
CA PRO A 100 -0.38 13.47 0.23
C PRO A 100 0.14 12.85 -1.08
N VAL A 101 -0.56 11.82 -1.53
CA VAL A 101 -0.30 11.07 -2.76
C VAL A 101 -1.51 11.18 -3.69
N ALA A 102 -1.26 11.33 -4.99
CA ALA A 102 -2.32 11.29 -6.00
C ALA A 102 -2.85 9.87 -6.18
N TRP A 103 -4.14 9.75 -6.49
CA TRP A 103 -4.80 8.46 -6.77
C TRP A 103 -4.34 7.84 -8.10
#